data_AF-A0A0Q8XDQ3-F1
#
_entry.id   AF-A0A0Q8XDQ3-F1
#
_cell.length_a   1.000
_cell.length_b   1.000
_cell.length_c   1.000
_cell.angle_alpha   90.00
_cell.angle_beta   90.00
_cell.angle_gamma   90.00
#
_symmetry.space_group_name_H-M   'P 1'
#
loop_
_entity.id
_entity.type
_entity.pdbx_description
1 polymer ?
#
loop_
_entity_poly.entity_id
_entity_poly.type
_entity_poly.pdbx_seq_one_letter_code
_entity_poly.pdbx_strand_id
1 'polypeptide(L)'
;MADLIVWLQAHESLSGWAQFFGAMLALIVTYFTAFAPHWQRRRQLKRAAGRLLLNGYEVLESYHRTSGHFLPTAISIRAAGLSMITVAGEIDRFPIFELSDQGPRSTARHLVAVGGQLKLINLALEDMAANLEGREGTADDQEIVRTFVGDQLKLVGAIITGKELKRPEWPGQTNV
;
A
#
# COMPACT_ATOMS: atom_id res chain seq x y z
N MET A 1 40.87 -8.98 61.36
CA MET A 1 39.63 -8.20 61.53
C MET A 1 39.47 -7.18 60.40
N ALA A 2 40.45 -6.31 60.15
CA ALA A 2 40.39 -5.33 59.04
C ALA A 2 40.22 -5.97 57.65
N ASP A 3 40.98 -7.03 57.32
CA ASP A 3 40.90 -7.69 56.00
C ASP A 3 39.53 -8.33 55.72
N LEU A 4 38.86 -8.84 56.75
CA LEU A 4 37.56 -9.49 56.63
C LEU A 4 36.44 -8.46 56.39
N ILE A 5 36.57 -7.25 56.96
CA ILE A 5 35.65 -6.12 56.73
C ILE A 5 35.83 -5.56 55.32
N VAL A 6 37.07 -5.40 54.86
CA VAL A 6 37.37 -4.94 53.48
C VAL A 6 36.87 -5.95 52.44
N TRP A 7 37.04 -7.24 52.70
CA TRP A 7 36.52 -8.30 51.83
C TRP A 7 34.98 -8.31 51.78
N LEU A 8 34.30 -8.18 52.92
CA LEU A 8 32.84 -8.07 52.98
C LEU A 8 32.30 -6.84 52.23
N GLN A 9 32.93 -5.67 52.40
CA GLN A 9 32.56 -4.45 51.67
C GLN A 9 32.78 -4.58 50.16
N ALA A 10 33.88 -5.20 49.74
CA ALA A 10 34.14 -5.47 48.33
C ALA A 10 33.07 -6.42 47.74
N HIS A 11 32.70 -7.48 48.47
CA HIS A 11 31.68 -8.43 48.05
C HIS A 11 30.27 -7.81 47.99
N GLU A 12 29.88 -6.99 48.96
CA GLU A 12 28.60 -6.27 48.94
C GLU A 12 28.53 -5.32 47.74
N SER A 13 29.60 -4.57 47.47
CA SER A 13 29.66 -3.67 46.30
C SER A 13 29.53 -4.43 44.98
N LEU A 14 30.20 -5.58 44.85
CA LEU A 14 30.11 -6.46 43.68
C LEU A 14 28.71 -7.04 43.49
N SER A 15 28.05 -7.42 44.58
CA SER A 15 26.66 -7.91 44.56
C SER A 15 25.67 -6.81 44.18
N GLY A 16 25.88 -5.56 44.62
CA GLY A 16 25.08 -4.41 44.23
C GLY A 16 25.20 -4.10 42.75
N TRP A 17 26.42 -4.16 42.19
CA TRP A 17 26.64 -4.02 40.74
C TRP A 17 25.99 -5.15 39.96
N ALA A 18 26.09 -6.40 40.42
CA ALA A 18 25.44 -7.54 39.76
C ALA A 18 23.92 -7.41 39.74
N GLN A 19 23.29 -6.97 40.85
CA GLN A 19 21.85 -6.70 40.91
C GLN A 19 21.44 -5.54 40.00
N PHE A 20 22.23 -4.47 39.94
CA PHE A 20 21.99 -3.35 39.03
C PHE A 20 22.05 -3.78 37.56
N PHE A 21 23.08 -4.51 37.14
CA PHE A 21 23.19 -5.04 35.78
C PHE A 21 22.08 -6.04 35.46
N GLY A 22 21.71 -6.89 36.42
CA GLY A 22 20.58 -7.81 36.29
C GLY A 22 19.26 -7.08 36.07
N ALA A 23 19.00 -6.02 36.84
CA ALA A 23 17.81 -5.18 36.67
C ALA A 23 17.82 -4.43 35.33
N MET A 24 18.96 -3.89 34.90
CA MET A 24 19.12 -3.25 33.59
C MET A 24 18.83 -4.23 32.44
N LEU A 25 19.39 -5.43 32.49
CA LEU A 25 19.15 -6.48 31.51
C LEU A 25 17.68 -6.90 31.50
N ALA A 26 17.06 -7.08 32.66
CA ALA A 26 15.65 -7.40 32.77
C ALA A 26 14.78 -6.31 32.15
N LEU A 27 15.09 -5.02 32.36
CA LEU A 27 14.39 -3.91 31.72
C LEU A 27 14.55 -3.93 30.20
N ILE A 28 15.76 -4.19 29.69
CA ILE A 28 16.01 -4.28 28.24
C ILE A 28 15.24 -5.45 27.63
N VAL A 29 15.29 -6.64 28.24
CA VAL A 29 14.56 -7.82 27.79
C VAL A 29 13.05 -7.59 27.85
N THR A 30 12.55 -6.97 28.92
CA THR A 30 11.13 -6.61 29.05
C THR A 30 10.71 -5.61 27.98
N TYR A 31 11.55 -4.62 27.68
CA TYR A 31 11.30 -3.66 26.62
C TYR A 31 11.23 -4.36 25.25
N PHE A 32 12.21 -5.19 24.90
CA PHE A 32 12.18 -5.89 23.61
C PHE A 32 11.01 -6.88 23.52
N THR A 33 10.71 -7.62 24.58
CA THR A 33 9.56 -8.55 24.57
C THR A 33 8.22 -7.83 24.43
N ALA A 34 8.07 -6.67 25.06
CA ALA A 34 6.86 -5.85 24.93
C ALA A 34 6.74 -5.16 23.56
N PHE A 35 7.83 -4.58 23.03
CA PHE A 35 7.76 -3.69 21.86
C PHE A 35 8.19 -4.34 20.53
N ALA A 36 8.99 -5.41 20.53
CA ALA A 36 9.40 -6.08 19.29
C ALA A 36 8.21 -6.60 18.46
N PRO A 37 7.14 -7.19 19.05
CA PRO A 37 5.96 -7.61 18.29
C PRO A 37 5.29 -6.44 17.55
N HIS A 38 5.21 -5.26 18.18
CA HIS A 38 4.63 -4.07 17.57
C HIS A 38 5.47 -3.58 16.38
N TRP A 39 6.79 -3.58 16.49
CA TRP A 39 7.67 -3.20 15.38
C TRP A 39 7.56 -4.19 14.21
N GLN A 40 7.52 -5.49 14.51
CA GLN A 40 7.35 -6.53 13.50
C GLN A 40 6.01 -6.37 12.77
N ARG A 41 4.90 -6.17 13.51
CA ARG A 41 3.58 -5.92 12.92
C ARG A 41 3.59 -4.70 12.00
N ARG A 42 4.17 -3.57 12.42
CA ARG A 42 4.28 -2.37 11.57
C ARG A 42 5.07 -2.63 10.28
N ARG A 43 6.18 -3.37 10.35
CA ARG A 43 6.96 -3.76 9.16
C ARG A 43 6.18 -4.68 8.24
N GLN A 44 5.44 -5.65 8.80
CA GLN A 44 4.59 -6.56 8.04
C GLN A 44 3.47 -5.82 7.32
N LEU A 45 2.76 -4.93 8.02
CA LEU A 45 1.72 -4.09 7.44
C LEU A 45 2.25 -3.22 6.31
N LYS A 46 3.39 -2.55 6.51
CA LYS A 46 4.00 -1.72 5.45
C LYS A 46 4.35 -2.54 4.21
N ARG A 47 4.87 -3.76 4.38
CA ARG A 47 5.15 -4.68 3.26
C ARG A 47 3.89 -5.17 2.57
N ALA A 48 2.86 -5.53 3.33
CA ALA A 48 1.56 -5.97 2.79
C ALA A 48 0.88 -4.85 2.01
N ALA A 49 0.87 -3.63 2.55
CA ALA A 49 0.37 -2.45 1.86
C ALA A 49 1.13 -2.19 0.54
N GLY A 50 2.46 -2.30 0.55
CA GLY A 50 3.27 -2.17 -0.66
C GLY A 50 2.92 -3.22 -1.73
N ARG A 51 2.67 -4.47 -1.32
CA ARG A 51 2.23 -5.54 -2.24
C ARG A 51 0.85 -5.27 -2.81
N LEU A 52 -0.09 -4.78 -2.01
CA LEU A 52 -1.44 -4.43 -2.48
C LEU A 52 -1.40 -3.29 -3.50
N LEU A 53 -0.57 -2.27 -3.26
CA LEU A 53 -0.36 -1.18 -4.22
C LEU A 53 0.21 -1.70 -5.54
N LEU A 54 1.21 -2.57 -5.49
CA LEU A 54 1.78 -3.19 -6.68
C LEU A 54 0.75 -4.05 -7.41
N ASN A 55 -0.03 -4.85 -6.69
CA ASN A 55 -1.10 -5.67 -7.29
C ASN A 55 -2.13 -4.80 -8.02
N GLY A 56 -2.48 -3.64 -7.45
CA GLY A 56 -3.36 -2.65 -8.10
C GLY A 56 -2.80 -2.06 -9.39
N TYR A 57 -1.48 -1.96 -9.51
CA TYR A 57 -0.82 -1.59 -10.77
C TYR A 57 -0.75 -2.76 -11.75
N GLU A 58 -0.33 -3.92 -11.27
CA GLU A 58 -0.11 -5.13 -12.06
C GLU A 58 -1.39 -5.60 -12.75
N VAL A 59 -2.56 -5.49 -12.11
CA VAL A 59 -3.84 -5.87 -12.74
C VAL A 59 -4.16 -4.99 -13.96
N LEU A 60 -3.89 -3.68 -13.87
CA LEU A 60 -4.05 -2.74 -14.98
C LEU A 60 -3.01 -2.98 -16.08
N GLU A 61 -1.76 -3.16 -15.67
CA GLU A 61 -0.64 -3.40 -16.58
C GLU A 61 -0.84 -4.69 -17.37
N SER A 62 -1.26 -5.76 -16.69
CA SER A 62 -1.54 -7.06 -17.28
C SER A 62 -2.59 -6.95 -18.38
N TYR A 63 -3.72 -6.31 -18.10
CA TYR A 63 -4.75 -6.10 -19.12
C TYR A 63 -4.24 -5.24 -20.28
N HIS A 64 -3.61 -4.10 -19.99
CA HIS A 64 -3.12 -3.18 -21.02
C HIS A 64 -2.09 -3.83 -21.94
N ARG A 65 -1.14 -4.63 -21.40
CA ARG A 65 -0.07 -5.28 -22.17
C ARG A 65 -0.51 -6.57 -22.86
N THR A 66 -1.63 -7.17 -22.48
CA THR A 66 -2.11 -8.43 -23.07
C THR A 66 -3.40 -8.22 -23.85
N SER A 67 -4.55 -8.26 -23.17
CA SER A 67 -5.88 -8.20 -23.76
C SER A 67 -6.18 -6.87 -24.45
N GLY A 68 -5.53 -5.77 -24.07
CA GLY A 68 -5.67 -4.46 -24.73
C GLY A 68 -5.16 -4.40 -26.18
N HIS A 69 -4.47 -5.44 -26.65
CA HIS A 69 -3.98 -5.56 -28.03
C HIS A 69 -4.85 -6.43 -28.94
N PHE A 70 -5.97 -6.94 -28.43
CA PHE A 70 -6.96 -7.66 -29.23
C PHE A 70 -8.22 -6.82 -29.43
N LEU A 71 -9.05 -7.20 -30.41
CA LEU A 71 -10.36 -6.57 -30.59
C LEU A 71 -11.19 -6.75 -29.31
N PRO A 72 -11.76 -5.67 -28.76
CA PRO A 72 -12.46 -5.74 -27.49
C PRO A 72 -13.75 -6.52 -27.64
N THR A 73 -13.99 -7.43 -26.70
CA THR A 73 -15.30 -8.06 -26.50
C THR A 73 -15.89 -7.58 -25.19
N ALA A 74 -17.22 -7.50 -25.10
CA ALA A 74 -17.90 -7.11 -23.85
C ALA A 74 -17.46 -8.01 -22.68
N ILE A 75 -17.28 -9.31 -22.93
CA ILE A 75 -16.84 -10.27 -21.91
C ILE A 75 -15.40 -9.98 -21.46
N SER A 76 -14.46 -9.72 -22.37
CA SER A 76 -13.07 -9.45 -21.99
C SER A 76 -12.94 -8.17 -21.19
N ILE A 77 -13.68 -7.12 -21.55
CA ILE A 77 -13.69 -5.85 -20.81
C ILE A 77 -14.31 -6.03 -19.41
N ARG A 78 -15.42 -6.76 -19.29
CA ARG A 78 -16.02 -7.06 -17.97
C ARG A 78 -15.09 -7.90 -17.11
N ALA A 79 -14.41 -8.89 -17.67
CA ALA A 79 -13.44 -9.68 -16.94
C ALA A 79 -12.29 -8.81 -16.40
N ALA A 80 -11.84 -7.83 -17.18
CA ALA A 80 -10.86 -6.85 -16.73
C ALA A 80 -11.40 -6.00 -15.57
N GLY A 81 -12.59 -5.42 -15.70
CA GLY A 81 -13.23 -4.67 -14.63
C GLY A 81 -13.38 -5.49 -13.33
N LEU A 82 -13.86 -6.73 -13.45
CA LEU A 82 -14.01 -7.67 -12.33
C LEU A 82 -12.68 -8.01 -11.64
N SER A 83 -11.58 -8.08 -12.39
CA SER A 83 -10.26 -8.26 -11.79
C SER A 83 -9.83 -7.03 -10.99
N MET A 84 -10.14 -5.82 -11.49
CA MET A 84 -9.79 -4.56 -10.83
C MET A 84 -10.62 -4.33 -9.55
N ILE A 85 -11.91 -4.64 -9.58
CA ILE A 85 -12.78 -4.53 -8.40
C ILE A 85 -12.41 -5.54 -7.32
N THR A 86 -11.90 -6.72 -7.69
CA THR A 86 -11.41 -7.72 -6.73
C THR A 86 -10.22 -7.17 -5.95
N VAL A 87 -9.24 -6.59 -6.65
CA VAL A 87 -8.07 -5.95 -6.00
C VAL A 87 -8.50 -4.74 -5.17
N ALA A 88 -9.45 -3.94 -5.65
CA ALA A 88 -10.01 -2.84 -4.86
C ALA A 88 -10.68 -3.33 -3.56
N GLY A 89 -11.39 -4.46 -3.61
CA GLY A 89 -11.99 -5.10 -2.44
C GLY A 89 -10.96 -5.62 -1.43
N GLU A 90 -9.79 -6.08 -1.89
CA GLU A 90 -8.67 -6.43 -1.00
C GLU A 90 -8.09 -5.20 -0.29
N ILE A 91 -7.98 -4.09 -1.02
CA ILE A 91 -7.52 -2.80 -0.47
C ILE A 91 -8.50 -2.28 0.58
N ASP A 92 -9.81 -2.34 0.33
CA ASP A 92 -10.83 -1.88 1.29
C ASP A 92 -10.81 -2.64 2.61
N ARG A 93 -10.42 -3.92 2.58
CA ARG A 93 -10.31 -4.78 3.77
C ARG A 93 -9.01 -4.57 4.54
N PHE A 94 -8.05 -3.84 3.99
CA PHE A 94 -6.77 -3.62 4.63
C PHE A 94 -6.93 -2.71 5.87
N PRO A 95 -6.29 -3.01 7.02
CA PRO A 95 -6.40 -2.19 8.23
C PRO A 95 -5.57 -0.91 8.12
N ILE A 96 -6.05 0.05 7.32
CA ILE A 96 -5.36 1.30 6.98
C ILE A 96 -5.07 2.15 8.23
N PHE A 97 -5.94 2.10 9.24
CA PHE A 97 -5.77 2.82 10.51
C PHE A 97 -4.59 2.33 11.35
N GLU A 98 -4.07 1.12 11.09
CA GLU A 98 -2.86 0.60 11.76
C GLU A 98 -1.56 1.09 11.13
N LEU A 99 -1.62 1.74 9.96
CA LEU A 99 -0.47 2.38 9.34
C LEU A 99 -0.16 3.67 10.09
N SER A 100 1.07 3.76 10.60
CA SER A 100 1.52 4.91 11.40
C SER A 100 1.87 6.16 10.58
N ASP A 101 1.63 6.16 9.26
CA ASP A 101 2.01 7.25 8.37
C ASP A 101 0.76 8.04 7.95
N GLN A 102 0.68 9.31 8.35
CA GLN A 102 -0.42 10.23 8.00
C GLN A 102 0.03 11.39 7.09
N GLY A 103 1.30 11.38 6.64
CA GLY A 103 1.86 12.45 5.82
C GLY A 103 1.34 12.51 4.38
N PRO A 104 1.81 13.48 3.59
CA PRO A 104 1.42 13.63 2.18
C PRO A 104 1.75 12.40 1.31
N ARG A 105 2.84 11.68 1.64
CA ARG A 105 3.27 10.43 0.99
C ARG A 105 2.82 9.17 1.72
N SER A 106 1.75 9.29 2.51
CA SER A 106 1.25 8.19 3.32
C SER A 106 0.80 7.02 2.45
N THR A 107 1.29 5.83 2.81
CA THR A 107 0.87 4.57 2.19
C THR A 107 -0.65 4.35 2.33
N ALA A 108 -1.25 4.82 3.43
CA ALA A 108 -2.69 4.77 3.63
C ALA A 108 -3.45 5.56 2.55
N ARG A 109 -2.99 6.78 2.25
CA ARG A 109 -3.60 7.63 1.21
C ARG A 109 -3.45 7.01 -0.17
N HIS A 110 -2.27 6.45 -0.48
CA HIS A 110 -2.05 5.78 -1.75
C HIS A 110 -2.96 4.55 -1.90
N LEU A 111 -3.16 3.76 -0.83
CA LEU A 111 -4.07 2.61 -0.86
C LEU A 111 -5.49 3.06 -1.18
N VAL A 112 -6.02 4.06 -0.46
CA VAL A 112 -7.36 4.61 -0.72
C VAL A 112 -7.47 5.15 -2.15
N ALA A 113 -6.46 5.88 -2.62
CA ALA A 113 -6.45 6.44 -3.96
C ALA A 113 -6.44 5.34 -5.04
N VAL A 114 -5.60 4.32 -4.93
CA VAL A 114 -5.57 3.19 -5.87
C VAL A 114 -6.87 2.40 -5.83
N GLY A 115 -7.38 2.08 -4.64
CA GLY A 115 -8.66 1.35 -4.50
C GLY A 115 -9.84 2.13 -5.09
N GLY A 116 -9.90 3.44 -4.87
CA GLY A 116 -10.89 4.32 -5.50
C GLY A 116 -10.74 4.37 -7.02
N GLN A 117 -9.50 4.46 -7.52
CA GLN A 117 -9.25 4.52 -8.95
C GLN A 117 -9.66 3.22 -9.65
N LEU A 118 -9.33 2.06 -9.08
CA LEU A 118 -9.73 0.76 -9.64
C LEU A 118 -11.25 0.61 -9.74
N LYS A 119 -12.01 1.15 -8.78
CA LYS A 119 -13.49 1.18 -8.83
C LYS A 119 -14.00 2.07 -9.96
N LEU A 120 -13.40 3.25 -10.15
CA LEU A 120 -13.75 4.16 -11.24
C LEU A 120 -13.44 3.56 -12.61
N ILE A 121 -12.30 2.86 -12.73
CA ILE A 121 -11.93 2.16 -13.96
C ILE A 121 -12.93 1.03 -14.23
N ASN A 122 -13.31 0.24 -13.23
CA ASN A 122 -14.35 -0.77 -13.40
C ASN A 122 -15.66 -0.18 -13.92
N LEU A 123 -16.12 0.93 -13.35
CA LEU A 123 -17.34 1.61 -13.80
C LEU A 123 -17.26 2.03 -15.28
N ALA A 124 -16.13 2.61 -15.69
CA ALA A 124 -15.91 3.00 -17.08
C ALA A 124 -15.84 1.79 -18.03
N LEU A 125 -15.18 0.70 -17.60
CA LEU A 125 -15.10 -0.53 -18.37
C LEU A 125 -16.48 -1.22 -18.49
N GLU A 126 -17.32 -1.17 -17.45
CA GLU A 126 -18.69 -1.68 -17.52
C GLU A 126 -19.53 -0.93 -18.55
N ASP A 127 -19.42 0.40 -18.60
CA ASP A 127 -20.07 1.24 -19.60
C ASP A 127 -19.55 0.94 -21.02
N MET A 128 -18.24 0.86 -21.20
CA MET A 128 -17.63 0.44 -22.48
C MET A 128 -18.08 -0.95 -22.93
N ALA A 129 -18.19 -1.90 -21.99
CA ALA A 129 -18.68 -3.23 -22.28
C ALA A 129 -20.15 -3.25 -22.68
N ALA A 130 -20.99 -2.44 -22.03
CA ALA A 130 -22.41 -2.29 -22.38
C ALA A 130 -22.58 -1.74 -23.81
N ASN A 131 -21.76 -0.76 -24.20
CA ASN A 131 -21.74 -0.20 -25.56
C ASN A 131 -21.26 -1.20 -26.65
N LEU A 132 -20.63 -2.29 -26.24
CA LEU A 132 -20.15 -3.37 -27.13
C LEU A 132 -21.10 -4.59 -27.12
N GLU A 133 -22.13 -4.62 -26.29
CA GLU A 133 -23.06 -5.74 -26.27
C GLU A 133 -23.80 -5.86 -27.61
N GLY A 134 -23.78 -7.07 -28.17
CA GLY A 134 -24.50 -7.37 -29.41
C GLY A 134 -23.79 -6.96 -30.70
N ARG A 135 -22.55 -6.46 -30.64
CA ARG A 135 -21.72 -6.19 -31.83
C ARG A 135 -20.28 -6.67 -31.65
N GLU A 136 -19.56 -6.83 -32.76
CA GLU A 136 -18.12 -7.07 -32.73
C GLU A 136 -17.37 -5.75 -32.48
N GLY A 137 -16.28 -5.83 -31.73
CA GLY A 137 -15.39 -4.71 -31.46
C GLY A 137 -14.63 -4.31 -32.71
N THR A 138 -14.49 -3.00 -32.92
CA THR A 138 -13.71 -2.43 -34.03
C THR A 138 -12.30 -2.06 -33.59
N ALA A 139 -11.43 -1.72 -34.56
CA ALA A 139 -10.10 -1.19 -34.26
C ALA A 139 -10.16 0.15 -33.50
N ASP A 140 -11.19 0.96 -33.74
CA ASP A 140 -11.41 2.22 -33.02
C ASP A 140 -11.77 1.95 -31.56
N ASP A 141 -12.67 1.00 -31.29
CA ASP A 141 -13.01 0.58 -29.93
C ASP A 141 -11.77 0.07 -29.18
N GLN A 142 -10.93 -0.69 -29.88
CA GLN A 142 -9.67 -1.17 -29.34
C GLN A 142 -8.75 -0.03 -28.92
N GLU A 143 -8.57 0.97 -29.78
CA GLU A 143 -7.72 2.12 -29.48
C GLU A 143 -8.27 2.94 -28.31
N ILE A 144 -9.59 3.13 -28.24
CA ILE A 144 -10.27 3.81 -27.12
C ILE A 144 -9.98 3.08 -25.81
N VAL A 145 -10.25 1.77 -25.74
CA VAL A 145 -10.05 0.97 -24.53
C VAL A 145 -8.57 0.94 -24.13
N ARG A 146 -7.67 0.74 -25.10
CA ARG A 146 -6.22 0.70 -24.84
C ARG A 146 -5.72 2.04 -24.31
N THR A 147 -6.10 3.15 -24.94
CA THR A 147 -5.67 4.49 -24.55
C THR A 147 -6.22 4.84 -23.17
N PHE A 148 -7.50 4.56 -22.93
CA PHE A 148 -8.11 4.74 -21.62
C PHE A 148 -7.35 3.98 -20.53
N VAL A 149 -7.19 2.66 -20.65
CA VAL A 149 -6.49 1.87 -19.63
C VAL A 149 -5.02 2.30 -19.50
N GLY A 150 -4.37 2.67 -20.60
CA GLY A 150 -2.99 3.15 -20.61
C GLY A 150 -2.81 4.45 -19.83
N ASP A 151 -3.75 5.39 -19.95
CA ASP A 151 -3.72 6.64 -19.18
C ASP A 151 -4.03 6.41 -17.70
N GLN A 152 -4.95 5.50 -17.40
CA GLN A 152 -5.21 5.08 -16.03
C GLN A 152 -4.02 4.38 -15.38
N LEU A 153 -3.28 3.57 -16.16
CA LEU A 153 -2.05 2.92 -15.71
C LEU A 153 -0.97 3.96 -15.36
N LYS A 154 -0.81 5.01 -16.17
CA LYS A 154 0.12 6.11 -15.86
C LYS A 154 -0.26 6.84 -14.58
N LEU A 155 -1.57 7.09 -14.38
CA LEU A 155 -2.09 7.73 -13.18
C LEU A 155 -1.81 6.88 -11.93
N VAL A 156 -2.15 5.59 -11.96
CA VAL A 156 -1.89 4.66 -10.85
C VAL A 156 -0.38 4.53 -10.59
N GLY A 157 0.44 4.47 -11.64
CA GLY A 157 1.90 4.50 -11.51
C GLY A 157 2.42 5.78 -10.84
N ALA A 158 1.85 6.95 -11.14
CA ALA A 158 2.19 8.20 -10.48
C ALA A 158 1.82 8.21 -8.99
N ILE A 159 0.66 7.65 -8.64
CA ILE A 159 0.19 7.49 -7.25
C ILE A 159 1.18 6.61 -6.45
N ILE A 160 1.54 5.44 -7.00
CA ILE A 160 2.38 4.47 -6.30
C ILE A 160 3.81 5.00 -6.12
N THR A 161 4.35 5.69 -7.12
CA THR A 161 5.70 6.29 -7.06
C THR A 161 5.76 7.53 -6.16
N GLY A 162 4.63 8.01 -5.65
CA GLY A 162 4.58 9.16 -4.75
C GLY A 162 5.00 10.47 -5.43
N LYS A 163 4.83 10.55 -6.75
CA LYS A 163 4.81 11.85 -7.43
C LYS A 163 3.67 12.65 -6.79
N GLU A 164 3.96 13.87 -6.35
CA GLU A 164 2.88 14.75 -5.88
C GLU A 164 1.83 14.84 -6.97
N LEU A 165 0.63 14.35 -6.65
CA LEU A 165 -0.56 14.64 -7.43
C LEU A 165 -0.74 16.15 -7.33
N LYS A 166 -0.31 16.88 -8.35
CA LYS A 166 -0.63 18.30 -8.46
C LYS A 166 -2.15 18.40 -8.38
N ARG A 167 -2.64 19.25 -7.47
CA ARG A 167 -4.06 19.58 -7.41
C ARG A 167 -4.47 20.05 -8.82
N PRO A 168 -5.57 19.56 -9.40
CA PRO A 168 -6.04 20.08 -10.67
C PRO A 168 -6.26 21.58 -10.53
N GLU A 169 -5.57 22.35 -11.37
CA GLU A 169 -5.76 23.79 -11.45
C GLU A 169 -7.10 24.03 -12.14
N TRP A 170 -8.08 24.52 -11.38
CA TRP A 170 -9.35 24.92 -11.94
C TRP A 170 -9.14 26.21 -12.75
N PRO A 171 -9.63 26.30 -14.01
CA PRO A 171 -9.51 27.51 -14.78
C PRO A 171 -10.18 28.67 -14.02
N GLY A 172 -9.37 29.63 -13.57
CA GLY A 172 -9.82 30.79 -12.79
C GLY A 172 -9.19 30.96 -11.39
N GLN A 173 -8.38 30.02 -10.89
CA GLN A 173 -7.59 30.25 -9.68
C GLN A 173 -6.21 30.82 -10.03
N THR A 174 -6.17 32.09 -10.43
CA THR A 174 -4.95 32.90 -10.35
C THR A 174 -4.62 33.15 -8.88
N ASN A 175 -3.40 32.78 -8.50
CA ASN A 175 -2.81 32.97 -7.17
C ASN A 175 -3.04 34.39 -6.63
N VAL A 176 -3.66 34.47 -5.45
CA VAL A 176 -3.50 35.59 -4.50
C VAL A 176 -2.77 35.03 -3.30
#